data_AF-A0A3N5FEQ8-F1
#
_entry.id   AF-A0A3N5FEQ8-F1
#
_cell.length_a   1.000
_cell.length_b   1.000
_cell.length_c   1.000
_cell.angle_alpha   90.00
_cell.angle_beta   90.00
_cell.angle_gamma   90.00
#
_symmetry.space_group_name_H-M   'P 1'
#
loop_
_entity.id
_entity.type
_entity.pdbx_description
1 polymer ?
#
loop_
_entity_poly.entity_id
_entity_poly.type
_entity_poly.pdbx_seq_one_letter_code
_entity_poly.pdbx_strand_id
1 'polypeptide(L)'
;MQCLKCSHKNPGTIAYCQKCGAKLDFTAEEIAGSLVESARKETAASTAHYAKQALTFAAIVFLISLTLFVLSFGAPEGSYYMPALSRSAKHVKVEFKLDPQLPKLSVPYEIRKR
;
A
#
# COMPACT_ATOMS: atom_id res chain seq x y z
N MET A 1 -28.53 -4.63 -40.00
CA MET A 1 -27.28 -4.05 -39.47
C MET A 1 -27.44 -3.76 -37.98
N GLN A 2 -26.38 -3.80 -37.19
CA GLN A 2 -26.43 -3.56 -35.74
C GLN A 2 -25.91 -2.16 -35.41
N CYS A 3 -26.62 -1.42 -34.58
CA CYS A 3 -26.20 -0.07 -34.18
C CYS A 3 -25.00 -0.14 -33.22
N LEU A 4 -23.90 0.54 -33.55
CA LEU A 4 -22.68 0.57 -32.72
C LEU A 4 -22.89 1.25 -31.37
N LYS A 5 -23.85 2.17 -31.25
CA LYS A 5 -24.12 2.92 -30.01
C LYS A 5 -24.96 2.16 -29.00
N CYS A 6 -25.99 1.44 -29.45
CA CYS A 6 -27.00 0.83 -28.56
C CYS A 6 -27.23 -0.66 -28.81
N SER A 7 -26.43 -1.27 -29.69
CA SER A 7 -26.48 -2.68 -30.09
C SER A 7 -27.84 -3.15 -30.63
N HIS A 8 -28.74 -2.23 -30.98
CA HIS A 8 -30.05 -2.52 -31.53
C HIS A 8 -29.96 -3.03 -32.99
N LYS A 9 -30.77 -4.02 -33.33
CA LYS A 9 -30.82 -4.59 -34.69
C LYS A 9 -31.77 -3.75 -35.54
N ASN A 10 -31.25 -3.13 -36.60
CA ASN A 10 -32.02 -2.32 -37.52
C ASN A 10 -32.04 -2.95 -38.93
N PRO A 11 -33.12 -2.74 -39.70
CA PRO A 11 -33.14 -3.09 -41.12
C PRO A 11 -32.04 -2.34 -41.87
N GLY A 12 -31.49 -2.93 -42.94
CA GLY A 12 -30.36 -2.35 -43.69
C GLY A 12 -30.71 -1.16 -44.58
N THR A 13 -31.99 -0.77 -44.64
CA THR A 13 -32.51 0.29 -45.50
C THR A 13 -32.68 1.63 -44.79
N ILE A 14 -32.43 1.69 -43.47
CA ILE A 14 -32.62 2.91 -42.68
C ILE A 14 -31.28 3.57 -42.34
N ALA A 15 -31.19 4.87 -42.58
CA ALA A 15 -29.98 5.67 -42.30
C ALA A 15 -29.78 5.97 -40.80
N TYR A 16 -30.81 5.77 -39.97
CA TYR A 16 -30.79 6.07 -38.54
C TYR A 16 -31.35 4.92 -37.71
N CYS A 17 -30.80 4.73 -36.52
CA CYS A 17 -31.25 3.72 -35.58
C CYS A 17 -32.59 4.11 -34.94
N GLN A 18 -33.61 3.25 -35.06
CA GLN A 18 -34.95 3.50 -34.52
C GLN A 18 -34.98 3.69 -32.99
N LYS A 19 -34.05 3.06 -32.26
CA LYS A 19 -34.01 3.13 -30.79
C LYS A 19 -33.29 4.35 -30.21
N CYS A 20 -32.15 4.75 -30.81
CA CYS A 20 -31.28 5.80 -30.24
C CYS A 20 -31.09 7.02 -31.15
N GLY A 21 -31.65 7.01 -32.36
CA GLY A 21 -31.51 8.09 -33.34
C GLY A 21 -30.11 8.21 -33.96
N ALA A 22 -29.16 7.35 -33.61
CA ALA A 22 -27.81 7.41 -34.17
C ALA A 22 -27.80 7.07 -35.66
N LYS A 23 -27.05 7.83 -36.47
CA LYS A 23 -26.81 7.53 -37.88
C LYS A 23 -26.14 6.14 -37.99
N LEU A 24 -26.51 5.36 -39.00
CA LEU A 24 -25.99 4.01 -39.26
C LEU A 24 -24.97 4.01 -40.41
N ASP A 25 -25.06 5.01 -41.29
CA ASP A 25 -24.10 5.23 -42.37
C ASP A 25 -22.90 6.02 -41.84
N PHE A 26 -21.98 5.29 -41.19
CA PHE A 26 -20.66 5.82 -40.86
C PHE A 26 -19.69 5.49 -41.98
N THR A 27 -18.92 6.47 -42.43
CA THR A 27 -17.75 6.20 -43.26
C THR A 27 -16.68 5.52 -42.39
N ALA A 28 -15.86 4.65 -42.98
CA ALA A 28 -14.81 3.93 -42.24
C ALA A 28 -13.87 4.89 -41.49
N GLU A 29 -13.67 6.10 -42.02
CA GLU A 29 -12.85 7.15 -41.43
C GLU A 29 -13.47 7.75 -40.15
N GLU A 30 -14.79 7.95 -40.09
CA GLU A 30 -15.48 8.46 -38.90
C GLU A 30 -15.43 7.44 -37.74
N ILE A 31 -15.56 6.15 -38.06
CA ILE A 31 -15.43 5.07 -37.05
C ILE A 31 -14.01 5.06 -36.49
N ALA A 32 -13.00 5.09 -37.36
CA ALA A 32 -11.59 5.13 -36.96
C ALA A 32 -11.28 6.35 -36.08
N GLY A 33 -11.80 7.52 -36.45
CA GLY A 33 -11.63 8.75 -35.66
C GLY A 33 -12.20 8.63 -34.25
N SER A 34 -13.43 8.13 -34.12
CA SER A 34 -14.09 7.99 -32.82
C SER A 34 -13.41 6.97 -31.89
N LEU A 35 -12.87 5.88 -32.45
CA LEU A 35 -12.13 4.87 -31.70
C LEU A 35 -10.76 5.39 -31.21
N VAL A 36 -10.07 6.17 -32.03
CA VAL A 36 -8.81 6.81 -31.62
C VAL A 36 -9.07 7.82 -30.51
N GLU A 37 -10.16 8.58 -30.59
CA GLU A 37 -10.51 9.56 -29.58
C GLU A 37 -10.94 8.92 -28.25
N SER A 38 -11.68 7.81 -28.28
CA SER A 38 -12.00 7.04 -27.07
C SER A 38 -10.75 6.40 -26.45
N ALA A 39 -9.87 5.81 -27.26
CA ALA A 39 -8.60 5.26 -26.79
C ALA A 39 -7.69 6.33 -26.14
N ARG A 40 -7.66 7.55 -26.69
CA ARG A 40 -6.95 8.69 -26.08
C ARG A 40 -7.55 9.10 -24.73
N LYS A 41 -8.88 9.11 -24.61
CA LYS A 41 -9.55 9.45 -23.35
C LYS A 41 -9.33 8.38 -22.29
N GLU A 42 -9.38 7.10 -22.67
CA GLU A 42 -9.12 5.97 -21.78
C GLU A 42 -7.67 5.94 -21.29
N THR A 43 -6.70 6.19 -22.19
CA THR A 43 -5.28 6.30 -21.80
C THR A 43 -5.07 7.48 -20.84
N ALA A 44 -5.61 8.67 -21.14
CA ALA A 44 -5.52 9.82 -20.24
C ALA A 44 -6.15 9.55 -18.86
N ALA A 45 -7.34 8.94 -18.82
CA ALA A 45 -8.00 8.57 -17.57
C ALA A 45 -7.19 7.54 -16.78
N SER A 46 -6.63 6.53 -17.45
CA SER A 46 -5.81 5.50 -16.80
C SER A 46 -4.55 6.10 -16.16
N THR A 47 -3.87 7.06 -16.81
CA THR A 47 -2.68 7.70 -16.24
C THR A 47 -2.97 8.45 -14.95
N ALA A 48 -4.13 9.10 -14.84
CA ALA A 48 -4.52 9.80 -13.61
C ALA A 48 -4.75 8.85 -12.44
N HIS A 49 -5.41 7.71 -12.68
CA HIS A 49 -5.63 6.69 -11.66
C HIS A 49 -4.31 6.05 -11.21
N TYR A 50 -3.44 5.69 -12.15
CA TYR A 50 -2.12 5.14 -11.84
C TYR A 50 -1.25 6.13 -11.06
N ALA A 51 -1.22 7.41 -11.45
CA ALA A 51 -0.46 8.43 -10.73
C ALA A 51 -0.92 8.59 -9.28
N LYS A 52 -2.25 8.63 -9.05
CA LYS A 52 -2.81 8.72 -7.70
C LYS A 52 -2.47 7.49 -6.86
N GLN A 53 -2.60 6.29 -7.42
CA GLN A 53 -2.22 5.05 -6.73
C GLN A 53 -0.72 5.03 -6.39
N ALA A 54 0.15 5.35 -7.36
CA ALA A 54 1.59 5.38 -7.15
C ALA A 54 1.99 6.36 -6.03
N LEU A 55 1.39 7.55 -5.99
CA LEU A 55 1.62 8.52 -4.91
C LEU A 55 1.16 7.98 -3.54
N THR A 56 0.00 7.34 -3.47
CA THR A 56 -0.47 6.75 -2.21
C THR A 56 0.44 5.62 -1.72
N PHE A 57 0.92 4.75 -2.63
CA PHE A 57 1.87 3.70 -2.27
C PHE A 57 3.20 4.27 -1.79
N ALA A 58 3.75 5.26 -2.49
CA ALA A 58 4.99 5.93 -2.09
C ALA A 58 4.87 6.57 -0.69
N ALA A 59 3.75 7.23 -0.41
CA ALA A 59 3.50 7.83 0.91
C ALA A 59 3.44 6.79 2.03
N ILE A 60 2.77 5.65 1.79
CA ILE A 60 2.67 4.56 2.77
C ILE A 60 4.06 3.97 3.05
N VAL A 61 4.82 3.66 2.00
CA VAL A 61 6.19 3.11 2.12
C VAL A 61 7.09 4.07 2.88
N PHE A 62 6.99 5.38 2.58
CA PHE A 62 7.73 6.41 3.29
C PHE A 62 7.40 6.45 4.79
N LEU A 63 6.11 6.42 5.15
CA LEU A 63 5.71 6.40 6.55
C LEU A 63 6.21 5.15 7.29
N ILE A 64 6.13 3.96 6.65
CA ILE A 64 6.68 2.72 7.23
C ILE A 64 8.19 2.82 7.42
N SER A 65 8.91 3.38 6.44
CA SER A 65 10.36 3.56 6.56
C SER A 65 10.72 4.53 7.69
N LEU A 66 9.94 5.60 7.87
CA LEU A 66 10.15 6.60 8.91
C LEU A 66 9.84 6.05 10.30
N THR A 67 8.80 5.22 10.46
CA THR A 67 8.51 4.57 11.74
C THR A 67 9.61 3.59 12.12
N LEU A 68 10.10 2.78 11.17
CA LEU A 68 11.24 1.89 11.40
C LEU A 68 12.51 2.66 11.73
N PHE A 69 12.76 3.79 11.05
CA PHE A 69 13.90 4.66 11.32
C PHE A 69 13.86 5.22 12.76
N VAL A 70 12.70 5.71 13.20
CA VAL A 70 12.51 6.20 14.57
C VAL A 70 12.72 5.08 15.60
N LEU A 71 12.19 3.88 15.35
CA LEU A 71 12.40 2.72 16.23
C LEU A 71 13.87 2.29 16.26
N SER A 72 14.60 2.47 15.15
CA SER A 72 16.02 2.12 15.05
C SER A 72 16.93 3.03 15.89
N PHE A 73 16.49 4.22 16.31
CA PHE A 73 17.29 5.08 17.21
C PHE A 73 17.41 4.54 18.63
N GLY A 74 16.77 3.40 18.93
CA GLY A 74 16.86 2.74 20.23
C GLY A 74 16.04 3.48 21.30
N ALA A 75 15.64 2.74 22.33
CA ALA A 75 15.15 3.37 23.54
C ALA A 75 16.32 4.17 24.16
N PRO A 76 16.11 5.43 24.60
CA PRO A 76 17.15 6.15 25.31
C PRO A 76 17.58 5.31 26.52
N GLU A 77 18.88 5.18 26.76
CA GLU A 77 19.47 4.58 27.98
C GLU A 77 19.20 5.46 29.24
N GLY A 78 18.06 6.15 29.27
CA GLY A 78 17.61 6.97 30.37
C GLY A 78 17.13 6.06 31.50
N SER A 79 17.86 6.07 32.61
CA SER A 79 17.47 5.46 33.87
C SER A 79 15.97 5.65 34.14
N TYR A 80 15.22 4.54 34.24
CA TYR A 80 13.83 4.57 34.66
C TYR A 80 13.74 5.10 36.09
N TYR A 81 13.31 6.35 36.24
CA TYR A 81 12.94 6.90 37.56
C TYR A 81 11.56 6.36 37.92
N MET A 82 11.51 5.21 38.61
CA MET A 82 10.28 4.80 39.28
C MET A 82 9.99 5.80 40.40
N PRO A 83 8.82 6.47 40.41
CA PRO A 83 8.42 7.26 41.55
C PRO A 83 8.20 6.29 42.71
N ALA A 84 9.07 6.35 43.72
CA ALA A 84 8.86 5.62 44.95
C ALA A 84 7.54 6.11 45.56
N LEU A 85 6.58 5.20 45.75
CA LEU A 85 5.27 5.46 46.39
C LEU A 85 5.37 5.96 47.84
N SER A 86 6.57 6.04 48.40
CA SER A 86 6.85 6.66 49.70
C SER A 86 7.12 8.15 49.55
N ARG A 87 6.25 8.97 50.15
CA ARG A 87 6.24 10.46 50.19
C ARG A 87 7.55 11.17 50.65
N SER A 88 8.67 10.47 50.87
CA SER A 88 9.90 11.08 51.39
C SER A 88 11.22 10.45 50.93
N ALA A 89 11.25 9.63 49.86
CA ALA A 89 12.51 9.06 49.40
C ALA A 89 13.19 9.96 48.37
N LYS A 90 14.32 10.58 48.77
CA LYS A 90 15.35 11.09 47.84
C LYS A 90 15.60 10.05 46.76
N HIS A 91 15.56 10.44 45.49
CA HIS A 91 15.78 9.54 44.35
C HIS A 91 17.04 8.70 44.55
N VAL A 92 16.87 7.40 44.81
CA VAL A 92 17.97 6.45 44.88
C VAL A 92 18.27 6.04 43.43
N LYS A 93 19.48 6.34 42.97
CA LYS A 93 20.00 5.77 41.71
C LYS A 93 20.18 4.27 41.93
N VAL A 94 19.28 3.46 41.39
CA VAL A 94 19.43 2.01 41.38
C VAL A 94 20.13 1.64 40.07
N GLU A 95 21.40 1.25 40.16
CA GLU A 95 22.10 0.60 39.05
C GLU A 95 21.55 -0.81 38.89
N PHE A 96 20.68 -1.00 37.90
CA PHE A 96 20.09 -2.30 37.62
C PHE A 96 21.09 -3.16 36.84
N LYS A 97 21.93 -3.93 37.54
CA LYS A 97 22.67 -5.02 36.91
C LYS A 97 21.71 -6.19 36.70
N LEU A 98 21.19 -6.32 35.47
CA LEU A 98 20.56 -7.57 35.04
C LEU A 98 21.67 -8.61 34.84
N ASP A 99 21.97 -9.38 35.86
CA ASP A 99 22.69 -10.64 35.68
C ASP A 99 21.67 -11.68 35.18
N PRO A 100 21.74 -12.12 33.91
CA PRO A 100 20.84 -13.15 33.43
C PRO A 100 21.14 -14.43 34.21
N GLN A 101 20.15 -14.92 34.97
CA GLN A 101 20.19 -16.25 35.56
C GLN A 101 20.13 -17.28 34.43
N LEU A 102 21.28 -17.61 33.86
CA LEU A 102 21.42 -18.71 32.92
C LEU A 102 21.11 -20.01 33.66
N PRO A 103 20.15 -20.83 33.20
CA PRO A 103 19.93 -22.14 33.78
C PRO A 103 21.23 -22.93 33.68
N LYS A 104 21.72 -23.43 34.83
CA LYS A 104 22.93 -24.25 34.87
C LYS A 104 22.68 -25.53 34.08
N LEU A 105 23.21 -25.57 32.85
CA LEU A 105 23.33 -26.80 32.08
C LEU A 105 24.31 -27.70 32.82
N SER A 106 23.82 -28.81 33.37
CA SER A 106 24.63 -29.87 33.95
C SER A 106 25.38 -30.57 32.82
N VAL A 107 26.59 -30.09 32.52
CA VAL A 107 27.47 -30.80 31.59
C VAL A 107 28.02 -32.03 32.33
N PRO A 108 27.85 -33.26 31.80
CA PRO A 108 28.40 -34.45 32.43
C PRO A 108 29.93 -34.38 32.40
N TYR A 109 30.55 -34.58 33.57
CA TYR A 109 32.00 -34.56 33.72
C TYR A 109 32.57 -35.89 33.22
N GLU A 110 33.32 -35.87 32.12
CA GLU A 110 34.07 -37.05 31.68
C GLU A 110 35.27 -37.27 32.60
N ILE A 111 35.21 -38.32 33.42
CA ILE A 111 36.33 -38.73 34.28
C ILE A 111 37.38 -39.40 33.38
N ARG A 112 38.41 -38.64 33.00
CA ARG A 112 39.56 -39.21 32.28
C ARG A 112 40.41 -40.00 33.27
N LYS A 113 40.27 -41.33 33.27
CA LYS A 113 41.18 -42.24 33.99
C LYS A 113 42.59 -42.09 33.41
N ARG A 114 43.56 -41.78 34.28
CA ARG A 114 44.99 -41.87 33.99
C ARG A 114 45.44 -43.32 33.95
#